data_AF-A0EZP7-F1
#
_entry.id   AF-A0EZP7-F1
#
_cell.length_a   1.000
_cell.length_b   1.000
_cell.length_c   1.000
_cell.angle_alpha   90.00
_cell.angle_beta   90.00
_cell.angle_gamma   90.00
#
_symmetry.space_group_name_H-M   'P 1'
#
loop_
_entity.id
_entity.type
_entity.pdbx_description
1 polymer ?
#
loop_
_entity_poly.entity_id
_entity_poly.type
_entity_poly.pdbx_seq_one_letter_code
_entity_poly.pdbx_strand_id
1 'polypeptide(L)'
;IAIWGAHMQAIIGVFVAINLILGIPVKIAILYTLIEAFAYSFLENKSLDLLEKILSLLIGMLVCCFMFNVFMTPINFQEVASSIIYPRIPKGKLLDTMGLLGSVISAHIFYLHSNLTSKKKSIIYNDRMVKRYNKLGAIESGGSLLVSCITNCIIVLTFAEVNISGDDIKTDYNLFNAYDVMKKYFG
;
A
#
# COMPACT_ATOMS: atom_id res chain seq x y z
N ILE A 1 -1.90 19.18 -5.29
CA ILE A 1 -0.62 18.51 -5.65
C ILE A 1 -0.56 17.09 -5.06
N ALA A 2 -0.70 16.89 -3.74
CA ALA A 2 -0.67 15.55 -3.14
C ALA A 2 -1.68 14.54 -3.72
N ILE A 3 -2.92 14.97 -4.00
CA ILE A 3 -3.97 14.13 -4.60
C ILE A 3 -3.56 13.67 -6.01
N TRP A 4 -3.07 14.59 -6.85
CA TRP A 4 -2.56 14.27 -8.18
C TRP A 4 -1.38 13.28 -8.14
N GLY A 5 -0.47 13.42 -7.17
CA GLY A 5 0.62 12.47 -6.96
C GLY A 5 0.11 11.05 -6.62
N ALA A 6 -0.88 10.95 -5.73
CA ALA A 6 -1.51 9.68 -5.39
C ALA A 6 -2.21 9.02 -6.59
N HIS A 7 -2.91 9.83 -7.42
CA HIS A 7 -3.49 9.33 -8.67
C HIS A 7 -2.44 8.79 -9.64
N MET A 8 -1.31 9.49 -9.80
CA MET A 8 -0.22 9.02 -10.65
C MET A 8 0.39 7.72 -10.12
N GLN A 9 0.60 7.61 -8.80
CA GLN A 9 1.10 6.40 -8.18
C GLN A 9 0.15 5.20 -8.41
N ALA A 10 -1.17 5.41 -8.32
CA ALA A 10 -2.15 4.36 -8.60
C ALA A 10 -2.10 3.89 -10.06
N ILE A 11 -2.02 4.82 -11.02
CA ILE A 11 -1.92 4.50 -12.46
C ILE A 11 -0.66 3.71 -12.76
N ILE A 12 0.49 4.13 -12.20
CA ILE A 12 1.76 3.41 -12.35
C ILE A 12 1.61 1.98 -11.81
N GLY A 13 1.03 1.82 -10.62
CA GLY A 13 0.77 0.52 -10.01
C GLY A 13 -0.06 -0.41 -10.90
N VAL A 14 -1.11 0.11 -11.53
CA VAL A 14 -1.94 -0.66 -12.48
C VAL A 14 -1.14 -1.10 -13.70
N PHE A 15 -0.28 -0.23 -14.26
CA PHE A 15 0.59 -0.60 -15.38
C PHE A 15 1.57 -1.72 -15.01
N VAL A 16 2.16 -1.65 -13.81
CA VAL A 16 3.04 -2.71 -13.30
C VAL A 16 2.27 -4.02 -13.16
N ALA A 17 1.10 -3.98 -12.52
CA ALA A 17 0.29 -5.15 -12.25
C ALA A 17 -0.18 -5.84 -13.53
N ILE A 18 -0.65 -5.07 -14.53
CA ILE A 18 -1.06 -5.60 -15.83
C ILE A 18 0.11 -6.23 -16.57
N ASN A 19 1.28 -5.58 -16.55
CA ASN A 19 2.48 -6.13 -17.17
C ASN A 19 2.89 -7.45 -16.49
N LEU A 20 2.80 -7.53 -15.16
CA LEU A 20 3.18 -8.73 -14.41
C LEU A 20 2.20 -9.89 -14.58
N ILE A 21 0.89 -9.62 -14.58
CA ILE A 21 -0.15 -10.67 -14.64
C ILE A 21 -0.37 -11.16 -16.08
N LEU A 22 -0.37 -10.25 -17.05
CA LEU A 22 -0.77 -10.56 -18.42
C LEU A 22 0.41 -10.56 -19.42
N GLY A 23 1.61 -10.08 -19.01
CA GLY A 23 2.75 -9.92 -19.90
C GLY A 23 2.52 -8.90 -21.03
N ILE A 24 1.50 -8.04 -20.87
CA ILE A 24 1.04 -7.12 -21.90
C ILE A 24 1.88 -5.83 -21.87
N PRO A 25 2.33 -5.32 -23.03
CA PRO A 25 3.11 -4.09 -23.08
C PRO A 25 2.30 -2.88 -22.59
N VAL A 26 2.99 -1.95 -21.95
CA VAL A 26 2.44 -0.74 -21.28
C VAL A 26 1.47 0.05 -22.16
N LYS A 27 1.67 0.05 -23.49
CA LYS A 27 0.79 0.73 -24.46
C LYS A 27 -0.68 0.29 -24.36
N ILE A 28 -0.93 -0.99 -24.11
CA ILE A 28 -2.27 -1.56 -24.03
C ILE A 28 -2.84 -1.38 -22.61
N ALA A 29 -1.97 -1.36 -21.60
CA ALA A 29 -2.36 -1.05 -20.22
C ALA A 29 -2.96 0.36 -20.07
N ILE A 30 -2.50 1.34 -20.86
CA ILE A 30 -3.08 2.68 -20.91
C ILE A 30 -4.55 2.64 -21.35
N LEU A 31 -4.87 1.87 -22.40
CA LEU A 31 -6.25 1.73 -22.87
C LEU A 31 -7.14 1.07 -21.80
N TYR A 32 -6.60 0.07 -21.09
CA TYR A 32 -7.30 -0.57 -19.97
C TYR A 32 -7.63 0.42 -18.85
N THR A 33 -6.67 1.26 -18.43
CA THR A 33 -6.93 2.27 -17.39
C THR A 33 -8.00 3.28 -17.79
N LEU A 34 -8.10 3.61 -19.08
CA LEU A 34 -9.17 4.48 -19.59
C LEU A 34 -10.54 3.79 -19.51
N ILE A 35 -10.60 2.50 -19.86
CA ILE A 35 -11.81 1.68 -19.76
C ILE A 35 -12.22 1.53 -18.29
N GLU A 36 -11.28 1.29 -17.39
CA GLU A 36 -11.53 1.18 -15.95
C GLU A 36 -12.07 2.49 -15.38
N ALA A 37 -11.48 3.63 -15.73
CA ALA A 37 -11.97 4.94 -15.31
C ALA A 37 -13.38 5.23 -15.85
N PHE A 38 -13.65 4.83 -17.10
CA PHE A 38 -14.99 4.95 -17.69
C PHE A 38 -16.01 4.05 -16.99
N ALA A 39 -15.64 2.81 -16.68
CA ALA A 39 -16.48 1.88 -15.93
C ALA A 39 -16.80 2.42 -14.53
N TYR A 40 -15.79 2.95 -13.83
CA TYR A 40 -15.98 3.61 -12.54
C TYR A 40 -16.95 4.80 -12.64
N SER A 41 -16.75 5.69 -13.62
CA SER A 41 -17.63 6.85 -13.84
C SER A 41 -19.07 6.43 -14.16
N PHE A 42 -19.25 5.37 -14.95
CA PHE A 42 -20.58 4.85 -15.27
C PHE A 42 -21.29 4.23 -14.04
N LEU A 43 -20.54 3.59 -13.16
CA LEU A 43 -21.05 3.03 -11.90
C LEU A 43 -21.46 4.12 -10.90
N GLU A 44 -20.64 5.17 -10.77
CA GLU A 44 -20.94 6.32 -9.92
C GLU A 44 -22.26 6.99 -10.33
N ASN A 45 -22.50 7.13 -11.63
CA ASN A 45 -23.72 7.74 -12.15
C ASN A 45 -25.00 6.92 -11.89
N LYS A 46 -24.89 5.60 -11.64
CA LYS A 46 -26.06 4.74 -11.44
C LYS A 46 -26.52 4.67 -9.99
N SER A 47 -25.63 4.40 -9.04
CA SER A 47 -25.99 4.26 -7.62
C SER A 47 -24.76 4.20 -6.72
N LEU A 48 -24.72 5.03 -5.68
CA LEU A 48 -23.65 5.02 -4.67
C LEU A 48 -23.57 3.69 -3.90
N ASP A 49 -24.70 3.02 -3.69
CA ASP A 49 -24.76 1.74 -2.95
C ASP A 49 -24.02 0.60 -3.68
N LEU A 50 -24.05 0.60 -5.02
CA LEU A 50 -23.29 -0.37 -5.83
C LEU A 50 -21.79 -0.09 -5.79
N LEU A 51 -21.42 1.19 -5.82
CA LEU A 51 -20.03 1.63 -5.73
C LEU A 51 -19.41 1.18 -4.40
N GLU A 52 -20.14 1.37 -3.29
CA GLU A 52 -19.67 1.01 -1.96
C GLU A 52 -19.44 -0.50 -1.82
N LYS A 53 -20.35 -1.33 -2.34
CA LYS A 53 -20.21 -2.79 -2.33
C LYS A 53 -19.00 -3.27 -3.13
N ILE A 54 -18.78 -2.71 -4.31
CA ILE A 54 -17.64 -3.07 -5.17
C ILE A 54 -16.32 -2.65 -4.50
N LEU A 55 -16.26 -1.45 -3.93
CA LEU A 55 -15.10 -0.98 -3.22
C LEU A 55 -14.79 -1.85 -2.00
N SER A 56 -15.83 -2.21 -1.22
CA SER A 56 -15.71 -3.11 -0.07
C SER A 56 -15.17 -4.49 -0.46
N LEU A 57 -15.64 -5.04 -1.58
CA LEU A 57 -15.14 -6.30 -2.12
C LEU A 57 -13.66 -6.20 -2.57
N LEU A 58 -13.28 -5.11 -3.24
CA LEU A 58 -11.89 -4.89 -3.67
C LEU A 58 -10.95 -4.77 -2.47
N ILE A 59 -11.35 -4.02 -1.44
CA ILE A 59 -10.59 -3.89 -0.18
C ILE A 59 -10.51 -5.24 0.54
N GLY A 60 -11.61 -6.01 0.57
CA GLY A 60 -11.62 -7.35 1.14
C GLY A 60 -10.64 -8.30 0.44
N MET A 61 -10.56 -8.24 -0.89
CA MET A 61 -9.60 -9.03 -1.67
C MET A 61 -8.15 -8.60 -1.37
N LEU A 62 -7.87 -7.30 -1.26
CA LEU A 62 -6.56 -6.78 -0.86
C LEU A 62 -6.14 -7.28 0.52
N VAL A 63 -7.03 -7.20 1.51
CA VAL A 63 -6.78 -7.70 2.87
C VAL A 63 -6.51 -9.20 2.86
N CYS A 64 -7.29 -9.97 2.11
CA CYS A 64 -7.10 -11.42 1.97
C CYS A 64 -5.72 -11.76 1.36
N CYS A 65 -5.32 -11.05 0.29
CA CYS A 65 -4.03 -11.20 -0.34
C CYS A 65 -2.87 -10.88 0.63
N PHE A 66 -2.96 -9.78 1.37
CA PHE A 66 -1.97 -9.44 2.38
C PHE A 66 -1.91 -10.47 3.50
N MET A 67 -3.07 -10.95 3.97
CA MET A 67 -3.13 -11.96 5.01
C MET A 67 -2.41 -13.24 4.55
N PHE A 68 -2.66 -13.69 3.31
CA PHE A 68 -1.95 -14.82 2.73
C PHE A 68 -0.43 -14.59 2.67
N ASN A 69 0.01 -13.39 2.29
CA ASN A 69 1.43 -13.04 2.26
C ASN A 69 2.08 -13.10 3.66
N VAL A 70 1.37 -12.62 4.69
CA VAL A 70 1.82 -12.71 6.09
C VAL A 70 2.03 -14.17 6.52
N PHE A 71 1.13 -15.07 6.15
CA PHE A 71 1.21 -16.49 6.53
C PHE A 71 2.28 -17.27 5.76
N MET A 72 2.52 -16.92 4.50
CA MET A 72 3.48 -17.62 3.65
C MET A 72 4.93 -17.18 3.90
N THR A 73 5.14 -15.95 4.39
CA THR A 73 6.48 -15.42 4.65
C THR A 73 7.03 -15.99 5.97
N PRO A 74 8.13 -16.77 5.96
CA PRO A 74 8.76 -17.27 7.18
C PRO A 74 9.48 -16.14 7.93
N ILE A 75 8.72 -15.33 8.66
CA ILE A 75 9.26 -14.18 9.38
C ILE A 75 9.97 -14.67 10.65
N ASN A 76 11.27 -14.44 10.74
CA ASN A 76 12.02 -14.62 11.98
C ASN A 76 11.71 -13.47 12.95
N PHE A 77 10.66 -13.64 13.77
CA PHE A 77 10.22 -12.64 14.75
C PHE A 77 11.35 -12.20 15.71
N GLN A 78 12.34 -13.05 15.97
CA GLN A 78 13.46 -12.74 16.84
C GLN A 78 14.41 -11.71 16.20
N GLU A 79 14.68 -11.83 14.91
CA GLU A 79 15.49 -10.86 14.16
C GLU A 79 14.75 -9.53 13.97
N VAL A 80 13.44 -9.57 13.74
CA VAL A 80 12.60 -8.36 13.66
C VAL A 80 12.60 -7.60 15.00
N ALA A 81 12.40 -8.32 16.11
CA ALA A 81 12.42 -7.71 17.44
C ALA A 81 13.80 -7.12 17.79
N SER A 82 14.89 -7.82 17.44
CA SER A 82 16.24 -7.31 17.66
C SER A 82 16.55 -6.08 16.79
N SER A 83 16.02 -6.04 15.56
CA SER A 83 16.20 -4.90 14.64
C SER A 83 15.39 -3.67 15.02
N ILE A 84 14.24 -3.86 15.69
CA ILE A 84 13.46 -2.76 16.30
C ILE A 84 14.21 -2.11 17.45
N ILE A 85 14.93 -2.90 18.27
CA ILE A 85 15.66 -2.40 19.44
C ILE A 85 16.98 -1.74 19.02
N TYR A 86 17.65 -2.25 17.97
CA TYR A 86 18.89 -1.71 17.43
C TYR A 86 18.76 -1.40 15.93
N PRO A 87 18.17 -0.24 15.56
CA PRO A 87 18.07 0.16 14.16
C PRO A 87 19.48 0.49 13.62
N ARG A 88 20.04 -0.41 12.82
CA ARG A 88 21.34 -0.23 12.18
C ARG A 88 21.15 0.06 10.71
N ILE A 89 21.46 1.28 10.28
CA ILE A 89 21.44 1.64 8.85
C ILE A 89 22.79 1.23 8.25
N PRO A 90 22.83 0.27 7.31
CA PRO A 90 24.07 -0.08 6.62
C PRO A 90 24.59 1.11 5.80
N LYS A 91 25.92 1.28 5.77
CA LYS A 91 26.57 2.37 5.03
C LYS A 91 26.22 2.27 3.54
N GLY A 92 25.67 3.34 2.96
CA GLY A 92 25.28 3.40 1.53
C GLY A 92 23.80 3.15 1.23
N LYS A 93 22.98 2.74 2.22
CA LYS A 93 21.53 2.49 2.07
C LYS A 93 20.64 3.60 2.65
N LEU A 94 21.21 4.77 2.92
CA LEU A 94 20.51 5.89 3.55
C LEU A 94 19.37 6.41 2.66
N LEU A 95 19.59 6.53 1.34
CA LEU A 95 18.59 6.95 0.37
C LEU A 95 17.41 5.96 0.29
N ASP A 96 17.68 4.66 0.18
CA ASP A 96 16.65 3.61 0.17
C ASP A 96 15.80 3.64 1.46
N THR A 97 16.45 3.82 2.61
CA THR A 97 15.78 3.90 3.92
C THR A 97 14.92 5.15 4.05
N MET A 98 15.40 6.30 3.56
CA MET A 98 14.63 7.56 3.54
C MET A 98 13.46 7.49 2.55
N GLY A 99 13.65 6.84 1.39
CA GLY A 99 12.60 6.58 0.42
C GLY A 99 11.51 5.66 0.98
N LEU A 100 11.90 4.62 1.72
CA LEU A 100 10.97 3.75 2.44
C LEU A 100 10.15 4.54 3.48
N LEU A 101 10.82 5.31 4.34
CA LEU A 101 10.15 6.14 5.34
C LEU A 101 9.16 7.13 4.69
N GLY A 102 9.54 7.74 3.57
CA GLY A 102 8.67 8.65 2.81
C GLY A 102 7.47 7.95 2.17
N SER A 103 7.62 6.69 1.74
CA SER A 103 6.55 5.87 1.17
C SER A 103 5.51 5.47 2.22
N VAL A 104 5.96 5.14 3.44
CA VAL A 104 5.10 4.72 4.56
C VAL A 104 4.26 5.89 5.08
N ILE A 105 4.80 7.11 5.09
CA ILE A 105 4.10 8.31 5.58
C ILE A 105 3.27 8.89 4.43
N SER A 106 2.16 8.22 4.09
CA SER A 106 1.25 8.72 3.06
C SER A 106 0.39 9.87 3.59
N ALA A 107 0.78 11.11 3.27
CA ALA A 107 0.10 12.32 3.77
C ALA A 107 -1.40 12.37 3.41
N HIS A 108 -1.83 11.75 2.31
CA HIS A 108 -3.23 11.81 1.86
C HIS A 108 -4.20 11.09 2.81
N ILE A 109 -3.74 10.03 3.48
CA ILE A 109 -4.53 9.29 4.47
C ILE A 109 -4.80 10.19 5.68
N PHE A 110 -3.80 10.98 6.10
CA PHE A 110 -3.93 11.94 7.19
C PHE A 110 -4.95 13.05 6.86
N TYR A 111 -4.93 13.56 5.63
CA TYR A 111 -5.90 14.57 5.17
C TYR A 111 -7.34 14.02 5.13
N LEU A 112 -7.54 12.80 4.62
CA LEU A 112 -8.87 12.19 4.55
C LEU A 112 -9.41 11.87 5.95
N HIS A 113 -8.57 11.29 6.82
CA HIS A 113 -8.93 10.99 8.20
C HIS A 113 -9.22 12.27 9.02
N SER A 114 -8.44 13.34 8.81
CA SER A 114 -8.67 14.65 9.45
C SER A 114 -10.00 15.26 9.00
N ASN A 115 -10.34 15.17 7.71
CA ASN A 115 -11.61 15.68 7.18
C ASN A 115 -12.83 14.88 7.66
N LEU A 116 -12.72 13.55 7.72
CA LEU A 116 -13.78 12.68 8.26
C LEU A 116 -14.01 12.92 9.75
N THR A 117 -12.94 13.10 10.53
CA THR A 117 -13.03 13.37 11.97
C THR A 117 -13.56 14.79 12.24
N SER A 118 -13.19 15.76 11.40
CA SER A 118 -13.69 17.14 11.49
C SER A 118 -15.19 17.25 11.17
N LYS A 119 -15.68 16.50 10.18
CA LYS A 119 -17.13 16.42 9.88
C LYS A 119 -17.93 15.72 10.97
N LYS A 120 -17.36 14.76 11.71
CA LYS A 120 -18.02 14.13 12.87
C LYS A 120 -18.14 15.08 14.07
N LYS A 121 -17.20 16.02 14.22
CA LYS A 121 -17.17 16.98 15.34
C LYS A 121 -18.29 18.03 15.25
N SER A 122 -18.77 18.38 14.06
CA SER A 122 -19.84 19.38 13.87
C SER A 122 -21.23 18.94 14.36
N ILE A 123 -21.38 17.70 14.85
CA ILE A 123 -22.66 17.10 15.27
C ILE A 123 -22.73 16.94 16.82
N ILE A 124 -21.66 17.25 17.56
CA ILE A 124 -21.55 16.91 18.99
C ILE A 124 -21.75 18.15 19.89
N TYR A 125 -22.91 18.24 20.54
CA TYR A 125 -23.31 19.36 21.43
C TYR A 125 -22.87 19.22 22.91
N ASN A 126 -22.22 18.13 23.33
CA ASN A 126 -21.94 17.84 24.76
C ASN A 126 -20.49 17.41 25.06
N ASP A 127 -19.83 18.12 25.96
CA ASP A 127 -18.40 18.03 26.30
C ASP A 127 -17.95 16.64 26.84
N ARG A 128 -18.82 15.94 27.59
CA ARG A 128 -18.50 14.58 28.10
C ARG A 128 -18.48 13.53 27.00
N MET A 129 -19.34 13.67 25.99
CA MET A 129 -19.40 12.74 24.86
C MET A 129 -18.18 12.92 23.96
N VAL A 130 -17.74 14.17 23.74
CA VAL A 130 -16.53 14.49 22.95
C VAL A 130 -15.29 13.76 23.47
N LYS A 131 -15.05 13.74 24.79
CA LYS A 131 -13.89 13.02 25.37
C LYS A 131 -13.94 11.52 25.13
N ARG A 132 -15.12 10.90 25.20
CA ARG A 132 -15.30 9.45 24.99
C ARG A 132 -15.15 9.09 23.50
N TYR A 133 -15.70 9.90 22.60
CA TYR A 133 -15.52 9.75 21.15
C TYR A 133 -14.07 9.95 20.73
N ASN A 134 -13.36 10.93 21.30
CA ASN A 134 -11.95 11.16 20.98
C ASN A 134 -11.06 10.00 21.44
N LYS A 135 -11.35 9.40 22.62
CA LYS A 135 -10.62 8.22 23.10
C LYS A 135 -10.88 6.98 22.24
N LEU A 136 -12.13 6.75 21.82
CA LEU A 136 -12.46 5.64 20.92
C LEU A 136 -11.85 5.84 19.53
N GLY A 137 -11.93 7.06 18.98
CA GLY A 137 -11.29 7.40 17.71
C GLY A 137 -9.77 7.21 17.78
N ALA A 138 -9.12 7.62 18.87
CA ALA A 138 -7.69 7.40 19.05
C ALA A 138 -7.31 5.91 19.09
N ILE A 139 -8.15 5.05 19.67
CA ILE A 139 -7.94 3.60 19.70
C ILE A 139 -8.16 2.98 18.31
N GLU A 140 -9.21 3.39 17.59
CA GLU A 140 -9.51 2.93 16.23
C GLU A 140 -8.40 3.33 15.25
N SER A 141 -7.99 4.60 15.28
CA SER A 141 -6.87 5.10 14.48
C SER A 141 -5.55 4.44 14.88
N GLY A 142 -5.30 4.27 16.18
CA GLY A 142 -4.11 3.58 16.69
C GLY A 142 -4.03 2.12 16.23
N GLY A 143 -5.16 1.41 16.24
CA GLY A 143 -5.26 0.05 15.73
C GLY A 143 -4.97 -0.04 14.22
N SER A 144 -5.55 0.86 13.43
CA SER A 144 -5.29 0.94 11.99
C SER A 144 -3.81 1.23 11.68
N LEU A 145 -3.17 2.13 12.43
CA LEU A 145 -1.74 2.42 12.30
C LEU A 145 -0.86 1.21 12.64
N LEU A 146 -1.20 0.46 13.69
CA LEU A 146 -0.46 -0.76 14.06
C LEU A 146 -0.55 -1.82 12.96
N VAL A 147 -1.75 -2.04 12.40
CA VAL A 147 -1.93 -2.97 11.27
C VAL A 147 -1.11 -2.50 10.07
N SER A 148 -1.15 -1.21 9.74
CA SER A 148 -0.34 -0.66 8.64
C SER A 148 1.17 -0.80 8.88
N CYS A 149 1.64 -0.61 10.10
CA CYS A 149 3.05 -0.81 10.47
C CYS A 149 3.47 -2.27 10.25
N ILE A 150 2.64 -3.22 10.68
CA ILE A 150 2.89 -4.65 10.50
C ILE A 150 2.93 -4.99 9.01
N THR A 151 1.94 -4.57 8.22
CA THR A 151 1.92 -4.87 6.77
C THR A 151 3.11 -4.26 6.05
N ASN A 152 3.48 -3.02 6.36
CA ASN A 152 4.65 -2.37 5.76
C ASN A 152 5.95 -3.08 6.13
N CYS A 153 6.10 -3.54 7.38
CA CYS A 153 7.24 -4.33 7.80
C CYS A 153 7.35 -5.63 7.00
N ILE A 154 6.24 -6.33 6.79
CA ILE A 154 6.20 -7.59 6.03
C ILE A 154 6.58 -7.37 4.56
N ILE A 155 6.06 -6.32 3.92
CA ILE A 155 6.42 -5.97 2.53
C ILE A 155 7.93 -5.72 2.40
N VAL A 156 8.53 -5.05 3.39
CA VAL A 156 9.97 -4.78 3.38
C VAL A 156 10.79 -6.03 3.62
N LEU A 157 10.36 -6.89 4.55
CA LEU A 157 11.04 -8.14 4.85
C LEU A 157 11.01 -9.12 3.66
N THR A 158 9.84 -9.28 3.03
CA THR A 158 9.69 -10.08 1.80
C THR A 158 10.57 -9.58 0.67
N PHE A 159 10.60 -8.24 0.45
CA PHE A 159 11.47 -7.66 -0.57
C PHE A 159 12.97 -7.84 -0.25
N ALA A 160 13.35 -7.72 1.04
CA ALA A 160 14.72 -7.94 1.47
C ALA A 160 15.16 -9.39 1.29
N GLU A 161 14.32 -10.37 1.60
CA GLU A 161 14.60 -11.80 1.43
C GLU A 161 14.81 -12.17 -0.05
N VAL A 162 13.95 -11.66 -0.93
CA VAL A 162 14.07 -11.85 -2.39
C VAL A 162 15.37 -11.21 -2.91
N ASN A 163 15.74 -10.04 -2.39
CA ASN A 163 16.94 -9.33 -2.84
C ASN A 163 18.25 -9.98 -2.32
N ILE A 164 18.25 -10.55 -1.12
CA ILE A 164 19.43 -11.23 -0.55
C ILE A 164 19.71 -12.57 -1.26
N SER A 165 18.67 -13.23 -1.77
CA SER A 165 18.81 -14.48 -2.54
C SER A 165 19.37 -14.26 -3.97
N GLY A 166 19.59 -13.01 -4.39
CA GLY A 166 20.06 -12.62 -5.73
C GLY A 166 21.48 -12.04 -5.76
N ASP A 167 22.42 -12.55 -4.94
CA ASP A 167 23.76 -11.95 -4.71
C ASP A 167 24.73 -11.97 -5.92
N ASP A 168 24.28 -12.23 -7.15
CA ASP A 168 25.19 -12.32 -8.31
C ASP A 168 25.01 -11.26 -9.40
N ILE A 169 24.07 -10.31 -9.33
CA ILE A 169 23.94 -9.32 -10.42
C ILE A 169 23.64 -7.91 -9.90
N LYS A 170 24.72 -7.15 -9.65
CA LYS A 170 24.72 -5.67 -9.57
C LYS A 170 24.41 -5.04 -10.93
N THR A 171 23.22 -5.27 -11.47
CA THR A 171 22.75 -4.54 -12.66
C THR A 171 21.35 -4.01 -12.39
N ASP A 172 21.24 -2.68 -12.36
CA ASP A 172 20.04 -1.88 -12.12
C ASP A 172 18.71 -2.61 -12.34
N TYR A 173 18.11 -3.07 -11.24
CA TYR A 173 16.76 -3.63 -11.20
C TYR A 173 15.74 -2.50 -11.33
N ASN A 174 15.48 -2.10 -12.58
CA ASN A 174 14.33 -1.28 -12.92
C ASN A 174 13.08 -2.15 -13.01
N LEU A 175 11.92 -1.54 -12.74
CA LEU A 175 10.61 -2.19 -12.83
C LEU A 175 10.29 -2.73 -14.24
N PHE A 176 11.02 -2.27 -15.25
CA PHE A 176 11.01 -2.78 -16.63
C PHE A 176 11.80 -4.08 -16.82
N ASN A 177 12.80 -4.34 -15.97
CA ASN A 177 13.70 -5.50 -16.07
C ASN A 177 13.22 -6.70 -15.22
N ALA A 178 12.16 -6.50 -14.42
CA ALA A 178 11.56 -7.54 -13.59
C ALA A 178 11.01 -8.71 -14.43
N TYR A 179 10.55 -8.43 -15.65
CA TYR A 179 10.06 -9.46 -16.59
C TYR A 179 11.17 -10.42 -17.03
N ASP A 180 12.37 -9.92 -17.34
CA ASP A 180 13.49 -10.74 -17.79
C ASP A 180 14.05 -11.63 -16.66
N VAL A 181 13.96 -11.17 -15.41
CA VAL A 181 14.34 -11.95 -14.24
C VAL A 181 13.33 -13.09 -14.01
N MET A 182 12.03 -12.83 -14.15
CA MET A 182 10.99 -13.85 -13.94
C MET A 182 11.05 -14.96 -15.01
N LYS A 183 11.31 -14.60 -16.27
CA LYS A 183 11.50 -15.56 -17.38
C LYS A 183 12.72 -16.45 -17.16
N LYS A 184 13.83 -15.90 -16.64
CA LYS A 184 15.05 -16.67 -16.37
C LYS A 184 14.87 -17.73 -15.27
N TYR A 185 13.97 -17.50 -14.32
CA TYR A 185 13.69 -18.44 -13.23
C TYR A 185 12.63 -19.50 -13.57
N PHE A 186 11.74 -19.23 -14.54
CA PHE A 186 10.65 -20.14 -14.88
C PHE A 186 10.75 -20.83 -16.27
N GLY A 187 11.75 -20.47 -17.09
CA GLY A 187 11.98 -21.08 -18.41
C GLY A 187 11.37 -20.28 -19.55
#